data_AF-A0A1F3TYL8-F1
#
_entry.id   AF-A0A1F3TYL8-F1
#
_cell.length_a   1.000
_cell.length_b   1.000
_cell.length_c   1.000
_cell.angle_alpha   90.00
_cell.angle_beta   90.00
_cell.angle_gamma   90.00
#
_symmetry.space_group_name_H-M   'P 1'
#
loop_
_entity.id
_entity.type
_entity.pdbx_description
1 polymer ?
#
loop_
_entity_poly.entity_id
_entity_poly.type
_entity_poly.pdbx_seq_one_letter_code
_entity_poly.pdbx_strand_id
1 'polypeptide(L)'
;MKWNIFLSIFCIIAMTSCLKKMDLSQDDLGPAVDPIELTKALGTGFGTFDYNEIKKDEFTSVLYSQRIQDSVNQNIQQEGITVDAITNDSEKLALDVIVQKEEYSGGQTSQSTVKWPLIFKKGSAKSNSVEIQDNARPPVLTFLTFQSLAFGSCYDEGDFPESCHKLTSTDIQYKVPPAAITQHNCVDPNECYIPAKKVEFDMISKYALDKDGKPLRTHYTLVLSPHVPFLSRVLKICTRGIYEMSSANQKILADICYTVNNYKFAPSTP
;
A
#
# COMPACT_ATOMS: atom_id res chain seq x y z
N MET A 1 37.32 -37.69 -37.68
CA MET A 1 36.21 -38.52 -37.15
C MET A 1 36.16 -38.31 -35.64
N LYS A 2 34.97 -38.16 -35.06
CA LYS A 2 34.63 -37.81 -33.65
C LYS A 2 34.32 -36.34 -33.36
N TRP A 3 33.10 -35.95 -33.77
CA TRP A 3 31.99 -35.52 -32.91
C TRP A 3 32.33 -35.20 -31.44
N ASN A 4 32.04 -33.97 -30.98
CA ASN A 4 31.55 -33.72 -29.63
C ASN A 4 30.68 -32.46 -29.60
N ILE A 5 29.38 -32.70 -29.55
CA ILE A 5 28.33 -31.74 -29.20
C ILE A 5 28.48 -31.47 -27.70
N PHE A 6 28.87 -30.26 -27.31
CA PHE A 6 28.67 -29.79 -25.94
C PHE A 6 27.39 -28.96 -25.91
N LEU A 7 26.30 -29.67 -25.66
CA LEU A 7 24.99 -29.14 -25.36
C LEU A 7 25.09 -28.37 -24.03
N SER A 8 25.28 -27.05 -24.09
CA SER A 8 25.07 -26.19 -22.91
C SER A 8 23.57 -26.16 -22.64
N ILE A 9 23.16 -27.06 -21.75
CA ILE A 9 21.89 -27.01 -21.04
C ILE A 9 21.89 -25.69 -20.27
N PHE A 10 21.27 -24.67 -20.88
CA PHE A 10 20.83 -23.50 -20.16
C PHE A 10 19.75 -23.99 -19.17
N CYS A 11 20.19 -24.29 -17.95
CA CYS A 11 19.31 -24.41 -16.81
C CYS A 11 18.59 -23.07 -16.66
N ILE A 12 17.39 -22.99 -17.25
CA ILE A 12 16.35 -22.07 -16.83
C ILE A 12 16.03 -22.50 -15.40
N ILE A 13 16.77 -21.94 -14.44
CA ILE A 13 16.32 -21.83 -13.06
C ILE A 13 15.14 -20.88 -13.15
N ALA A 14 13.98 -21.44 -13.49
CA ALA A 14 12.73 -20.81 -13.16
C ALA A 14 12.78 -20.64 -11.64
N MET A 15 13.11 -19.43 -11.21
CA MET A 15 12.78 -18.95 -9.88
C MET A 15 11.25 -18.86 -9.85
N THR A 16 10.57 -20.01 -9.89
CA THR A 16 9.32 -20.16 -9.19
C THR A 16 9.74 -20.03 -7.74
N SER A 17 9.84 -18.80 -7.25
CA SER A 17 9.68 -18.50 -5.85
C SER A 17 8.37 -19.16 -5.48
N CYS A 18 8.46 -20.40 -4.98
CA CYS A 18 7.40 -21.05 -4.25
C CYS A 18 7.11 -20.06 -3.12
N LEU A 19 6.14 -19.18 -3.34
CA LEU A 19 5.49 -18.42 -2.29
C LEU A 19 5.01 -19.50 -1.33
N LYS A 20 5.81 -19.77 -0.30
CA LYS A 20 5.49 -20.70 0.77
C LYS A 20 4.06 -20.37 1.15
N LYS A 21 3.14 -21.31 0.95
CA LYS A 21 1.72 -21.10 1.25
C LYS A 21 1.71 -20.74 2.74
N MET A 22 1.53 -19.45 3.04
CA MET A 22 1.52 -19.00 4.43
C MET A 22 0.29 -19.64 5.05
N ASP A 23 0.54 -20.54 5.98
CA ASP A 23 -0.51 -21.13 6.78
C ASP A 23 -0.95 -20.08 7.80
N LEU A 24 -2.01 -19.35 7.43
CA LEU A 24 -2.63 -18.34 8.28
C LEU A 24 -3.41 -18.97 9.44
N SER A 25 -3.51 -20.31 9.51
CA SER A 25 -4.21 -21.04 10.56
C SER A 25 -3.32 -21.52 11.72
N GLN A 26 -2.00 -21.35 11.64
CA GLN A 26 -1.10 -21.73 12.74
C GLN A 26 -1.17 -20.77 13.93
N ASP A 27 -1.22 -21.36 15.13
CA ASP A 27 -1.47 -20.66 16.39
C ASP A 27 -0.22 -20.02 17.03
N ASP A 28 1.00 -20.44 16.70
CA ASP A 28 2.22 -19.80 17.25
C ASP A 28 2.71 -18.65 16.35
N LEU A 29 2.40 -17.44 16.81
CA LEU A 29 2.74 -16.19 16.13
C LEU A 29 3.96 -15.50 16.76
N GLY A 30 4.54 -16.09 17.81
CA GLY A 30 5.53 -15.42 18.65
C GLY A 30 4.92 -14.31 19.51
N PRO A 31 5.76 -13.56 20.24
CA PRO A 31 5.28 -12.48 21.10
C PRO A 31 4.56 -11.39 20.30
N ALA A 32 3.59 -10.74 20.96
CA ALA A 32 2.97 -9.54 20.41
C ALA A 32 4.01 -8.41 20.29
N VAL A 33 3.91 -7.66 19.21
CA VAL A 33 4.72 -6.49 18.91
C VAL A 33 4.13 -5.30 19.67
N ASP A 34 4.99 -4.54 20.34
CA ASP A 34 4.58 -3.29 20.99
C ASP A 34 4.13 -2.26 19.92
N PRO A 35 3.00 -1.55 20.09
CA PRO A 35 2.53 -0.54 19.12
C PRO A 35 3.62 0.47 18.74
N ILE A 36 4.46 0.89 19.69
CA ILE A 36 5.54 1.86 19.49
C ILE A 36 6.60 1.29 18.52
N GLU A 37 6.87 -0.02 18.58
CA GLU A 37 7.79 -0.67 17.65
C GLU A 37 7.26 -0.67 16.22
N LEU A 38 5.97 -0.95 16.03
CA LEU A 38 5.34 -0.85 14.71
C LEU A 38 5.36 0.60 14.20
N THR A 39 4.94 1.57 15.03
CA THR A 39 4.96 3.00 14.69
C THR A 39 6.36 3.43 14.26
N LYS A 40 7.40 3.01 15.00
CA LYS A 40 8.79 3.33 14.68
C LYS A 40 9.24 2.69 13.36
N ALA A 41 8.90 1.42 13.12
CA ALA A 41 9.27 0.73 11.88
C ALA A 41 8.63 1.39 10.65
N LEU A 42 7.34 1.73 10.74
CA LEU A 42 6.60 2.43 9.70
C LEU A 42 7.09 3.86 9.52
N GLY A 43 7.23 4.63 10.60
CA GLY A 43 7.69 6.02 10.57
C GLY A 43 9.11 6.18 10.01
N THR A 44 10.01 5.25 10.30
CA THR A 44 11.38 5.25 9.71
C THR A 44 11.34 5.13 8.20
N GLY A 45 10.41 4.32 7.66
CA GLY A 45 10.24 4.13 6.22
C GLY A 45 9.50 5.26 5.52
N PHE A 46 8.50 5.86 6.18
CA PHE A 46 7.70 6.95 5.62
C PHE A 46 8.43 8.29 5.69
N GLY A 47 9.26 8.50 6.71
CA GLY A 47 9.82 9.81 7.05
C GLY A 47 8.87 10.64 7.91
N THR A 48 9.07 11.96 7.92
CA THR A 48 8.20 12.89 8.65
C THR A 48 6.76 12.78 8.14
N PHE A 49 5.80 12.62 9.06
CA PHE A 49 4.39 12.67 8.72
C PHE A 49 3.85 14.08 9.00
N ASP A 50 4.04 14.99 8.04
CA ASP A 50 3.52 16.35 8.10
C ASP A 50 2.72 16.66 6.83
N TYR A 51 1.41 16.88 6.98
CA TYR A 51 0.55 17.20 5.85
C TYR A 51 0.92 18.51 5.12
N ASN A 52 1.68 19.41 5.76
CA ASN A 52 2.19 20.62 5.09
C ASN A 52 3.23 20.30 4.01
N GLU A 53 3.75 19.07 3.96
CA GLU A 53 4.60 18.60 2.88
C GLU A 53 3.84 18.32 1.59
N ILE A 54 2.52 18.14 1.64
CA ILE A 54 1.68 18.01 0.45
C ILE A 54 1.71 19.33 -0.31
N LYS A 55 2.03 19.26 -1.61
CA LYS A 55 2.13 20.45 -2.47
C LYS A 55 1.10 20.41 -3.59
N LYS A 56 0.68 21.60 -4.02
CA LYS A 56 -0.16 21.76 -5.22
C LYS A 56 0.58 21.19 -6.44
N ASP A 57 -0.15 20.57 -7.35
CA ASP A 57 0.35 19.91 -8.57
C ASP A 57 1.20 18.65 -8.31
N GLU A 58 1.28 18.19 -7.06
CA GLU A 58 1.76 16.86 -6.75
C GLU A 58 0.80 15.80 -7.33
N PHE A 59 1.36 14.71 -7.84
CA PHE A 59 0.59 13.62 -8.43
C PHE A 59 1.06 12.26 -7.92
N THR A 60 0.12 11.34 -7.73
CA THR A 60 0.38 9.92 -7.47
C THR A 60 -0.56 9.07 -8.32
N SER A 61 -0.08 7.94 -8.82
CA SER A 61 -0.90 6.93 -9.49
C SER A 61 -0.70 5.60 -8.81
N VAL A 62 -1.80 4.96 -8.45
CA VAL A 62 -1.84 3.71 -7.70
C VAL A 62 -2.55 2.65 -8.52
N LEU A 63 -1.90 1.51 -8.69
CA LEU A 63 -2.51 0.28 -9.20
C LEU A 63 -3.04 -0.55 -8.04
N TYR A 64 -4.33 -0.80 -8.07
CA TYR A 64 -4.97 -1.87 -7.31
C TYR A 64 -4.81 -3.17 -8.08
N SER A 65 -4.39 -4.22 -7.39
CA SER A 65 -4.41 -5.58 -7.90
C SER A 65 -4.96 -6.52 -6.83
N GLN A 66 -5.83 -7.41 -7.24
CA GLN A 66 -6.36 -8.47 -6.40
C GLN A 66 -6.07 -9.81 -7.05
N ARG A 67 -5.42 -10.70 -6.29
CA ARG A 67 -5.19 -12.09 -6.68
C ARG A 67 -5.88 -13.00 -5.68
N ILE A 68 -6.84 -13.77 -6.17
CA ILE A 68 -7.44 -14.87 -5.42
C ILE A 68 -6.60 -16.13 -5.69
N GLN A 69 -6.18 -16.83 -4.63
CA GLN A 69 -5.51 -18.11 -4.78
C GLN A 69 -6.44 -19.07 -5.56
N ASP A 70 -5.87 -19.76 -6.55
CA ASP A 70 -6.57 -20.68 -7.47
C ASP A 70 -7.49 -20.01 -8.52
N SER A 71 -7.50 -18.67 -8.60
CA SER A 71 -8.11 -17.91 -9.70
C SER A 71 -7.06 -17.39 -10.68
N VAL A 72 -7.39 -17.43 -11.98
CA VAL A 72 -6.59 -16.81 -13.05
C VAL A 72 -6.90 -15.31 -13.20
N ASN A 73 -8.01 -14.86 -12.63
CA ASN A 73 -8.48 -13.48 -12.78
C ASN A 73 -7.76 -12.56 -11.79
N GLN A 74 -7.13 -11.52 -12.32
CA GLN A 74 -6.62 -10.39 -11.56
C GLN A 74 -7.49 -9.18 -11.88
N ASN A 75 -8.14 -8.61 -10.86
CA ASN A 75 -8.78 -7.31 -11.02
C ASN A 75 -7.69 -6.26 -10.92
N ILE A 76 -7.54 -5.46 -11.97
CA ILE A 76 -6.60 -4.35 -12.02
C ILE A 76 -7.41 -3.06 -12.20
N GLN A 77 -7.28 -2.15 -11.24
CA GLN A 77 -7.81 -0.80 -11.32
C GLN A 77 -6.66 0.18 -11.14
N GLN A 78 -6.68 1.29 -11.86
CA GLN A 78 -5.72 2.37 -11.69
C GLN A 78 -6.45 3.61 -11.20
N GLU A 79 -5.83 4.30 -10.25
CA GLU A 79 -6.31 5.60 -9.79
C GLU A 79 -5.16 6.61 -9.75
N GLY A 80 -5.28 7.67 -10.53
CA GLY A 80 -4.41 8.85 -10.50
C GLY A 80 -5.02 9.95 -9.64
N ILE A 81 -4.23 10.60 -8.81
CA ILE A 81 -4.66 11.65 -7.89
C ILE A 81 -3.70 12.83 -8.05
N THR A 82 -4.25 14.00 -8.40
CA THR A 82 -3.52 15.27 -8.50
C THR A 82 -4.04 16.25 -7.48
N VAL A 83 -3.17 16.95 -6.76
CA VAL A 83 -3.57 18.06 -5.86
C VAL A 83 -3.84 19.32 -6.69
N ASP A 84 -5.10 19.74 -6.78
CA ASP A 84 -5.55 20.91 -7.56
C ASP A 84 -5.45 22.21 -6.75
N ALA A 85 -5.87 22.16 -5.49
CA ALA A 85 -5.80 23.30 -4.58
C ALA A 85 -5.51 22.87 -3.14
N ILE A 86 -4.88 23.77 -2.39
CA ILE A 86 -4.60 23.61 -0.97
C ILE A 86 -5.10 24.86 -0.25
N THR A 87 -5.98 24.67 0.73
CA THR A 87 -6.37 25.70 1.69
C THR A 87 -5.84 25.30 3.06
N ASN A 88 -4.97 26.12 3.64
CA ASN A 88 -4.31 25.81 4.89
C ASN A 88 -4.52 26.96 5.89
N ASP A 89 -5.40 26.76 6.87
CA ASP A 89 -5.72 27.76 7.90
C ASP A 89 -5.36 27.25 9.31
N SER A 90 -5.75 27.97 10.36
CA SER A 90 -5.47 27.61 11.75
C SER A 90 -6.23 26.38 12.25
N GLU A 91 -7.37 26.05 11.63
CA GLU A 91 -8.29 25.00 12.07
C GLU A 91 -8.22 23.74 11.21
N LYS A 92 -7.87 23.88 9.93
CA LYS A 92 -7.88 22.77 8.98
C LYS A 92 -6.84 22.93 7.87
N LEU A 93 -6.49 21.79 7.30
CA LEU A 93 -5.92 21.67 5.97
C LEU A 93 -7.00 21.07 5.07
N ALA A 94 -7.34 21.74 3.98
CA ALA A 94 -8.22 21.22 2.96
C ALA A 94 -7.47 21.07 1.63
N LEU A 95 -7.63 19.93 0.97
CA LEU A 95 -7.08 19.63 -0.34
C LEU A 95 -8.24 19.40 -1.31
N ASP A 96 -8.26 20.12 -2.42
CA ASP A 96 -9.06 19.73 -3.57
C ASP A 96 -8.20 18.84 -4.46
N VAL A 97 -8.63 17.60 -4.67
CA VAL A 97 -7.91 16.65 -5.52
C VAL A 97 -8.71 16.32 -6.76
N ILE A 98 -8.02 16.15 -7.89
CA ILE A 98 -8.58 15.59 -9.11
C ILE A 98 -8.24 14.10 -9.12
N VAL A 99 -9.26 13.25 -9.16
CA VAL A 99 -9.15 11.80 -9.15
C VAL A 99 -9.51 11.27 -10.54
N GLN A 100 -8.58 10.56 -11.17
CA GLN A 100 -8.73 9.92 -12.47
C GLN A 100 -8.74 8.40 -12.26
N LYS A 101 -9.87 7.74 -12.54
CA LYS A 101 -10.01 6.28 -12.38
C LYS A 101 -10.03 5.61 -13.73
N GLU A 102 -9.25 4.54 -13.87
CA GLU A 102 -9.28 3.65 -15.02
C GLU A 102 -9.57 2.23 -14.53
N GLU A 103 -10.65 1.62 -15.01
CA GLU A 103 -11.01 0.24 -14.68
C GLU A 103 -10.94 -0.63 -15.92
N TYR A 104 -10.28 -1.80 -15.77
CA TYR A 104 -10.21 -2.81 -16.81
C TYR A 104 -11.11 -3.98 -16.43
N SER A 105 -12.20 -4.18 -17.17
CA SER A 105 -13.11 -5.30 -16.96
C SER A 105 -13.54 -5.89 -18.30
N GLY A 106 -13.31 -7.18 -18.51
CA GLY A 106 -13.79 -7.90 -19.70
C GLY A 106 -13.29 -7.36 -21.04
N GLY A 107 -12.11 -6.73 -21.08
CA GLY A 107 -11.54 -6.13 -22.30
C GLY A 107 -12.05 -4.72 -22.62
N GLN A 108 -12.92 -4.15 -21.79
CA GLN A 108 -13.33 -2.75 -21.86
C GLN A 108 -12.58 -1.93 -20.83
N THR A 109 -12.22 -0.69 -21.20
CA THR A 109 -11.63 0.30 -20.31
C THR A 109 -12.67 1.39 -20.06
N SER A 110 -12.99 1.66 -18.80
CA SER A 110 -13.77 2.82 -18.40
C SER A 110 -12.84 3.86 -17.78
N GLN A 111 -13.08 5.14 -18.07
CA GLN A 111 -12.34 6.25 -17.50
C GLN A 111 -13.33 7.22 -16.86
N SER A 112 -12.98 7.74 -15.68
CA SER A 112 -13.74 8.80 -15.03
C SER A 112 -12.80 9.80 -14.38
N THR A 113 -13.25 11.06 -14.28
CA THR A 113 -12.51 12.12 -13.59
C THR A 113 -13.47 12.86 -12.66
N VAL A 114 -13.13 12.93 -11.39
CA VAL A 114 -13.95 13.55 -10.34
C VAL A 114 -13.08 14.46 -9.49
N LYS A 115 -13.60 15.61 -9.08
CA LYS A 115 -12.97 16.46 -8.05
C LYS A 115 -13.44 16.05 -6.68
N TRP A 116 -12.52 15.91 -5.73
CA TRP A 116 -12.80 15.45 -4.39
C TRP A 116 -12.22 16.40 -3.34
N PRO A 117 -13.03 16.95 -2.42
CA PRO A 117 -12.52 17.71 -1.29
C PRO A 117 -12.07 16.75 -0.17
N LEU A 118 -10.86 16.94 0.35
CA LEU A 118 -10.32 16.24 1.50
C LEU A 118 -10.07 17.27 2.61
N ILE A 119 -10.64 17.06 3.79
CA ILE A 119 -10.49 17.99 4.91
C ILE A 119 -9.86 17.26 6.10
N PHE A 120 -8.76 17.83 6.60
CA PHE A 120 -8.02 17.39 7.78
C PHE A 120 -8.13 18.46 8.86
N LYS A 121 -8.70 18.12 10.02
CA LYS A 121 -8.81 19.06 11.16
C LYS A 121 -7.48 19.12 11.93
N LYS A 122 -6.97 20.32 12.15
CA LYS A 122 -5.80 20.57 12.99
C LYS A 122 -6.25 20.66 14.45
N GLY A 123 -5.61 19.92 15.36
CA GLY A 123 -5.80 20.12 16.81
C GLY A 123 -6.55 19.04 17.57
N SER A 124 -6.92 17.91 16.97
CA SER A 124 -7.33 16.73 17.74
C SER A 124 -6.19 15.72 17.74
N ALA A 125 -5.51 15.58 18.89
CA ALA A 125 -4.38 14.66 19.11
C ALA A 125 -4.71 13.17 18.87
N LYS A 126 -5.94 12.86 18.47
CA LYS A 126 -6.45 11.52 18.16
C LYS A 126 -7.34 11.44 16.90
N SER A 127 -7.55 12.53 16.15
CA SER A 127 -8.48 12.50 15.02
C SER A 127 -8.02 13.35 13.84
N ASN A 128 -7.02 12.84 13.12
CA ASN A 128 -6.87 13.17 11.70
C ASN A 128 -7.94 12.42 10.88
N SER A 129 -9.21 12.56 11.29
CA SER A 129 -10.35 12.02 10.56
C SER A 129 -10.52 12.80 9.27
N VAL A 130 -10.43 12.12 8.14
CA VAL A 130 -10.77 12.70 6.84
C VAL A 130 -12.29 12.74 6.74
N GLU A 131 -12.86 13.94 6.66
CA GLU A 131 -14.27 14.10 6.31
C GLU A 131 -14.42 13.97 4.79
N ILE A 132 -15.24 13.00 4.36
CA ILE A 132 -15.56 12.74 2.96
C ILE A 132 -16.99 13.24 2.75
N GLN A 133 -17.17 14.27 1.92
CA GLN A 133 -18.47 14.94 1.73
C GLN A 133 -19.36 14.35 0.62
N ASP A 134 -19.01 13.21 0.01
CA ASP A 134 -19.73 12.64 -1.14
C ASP A 134 -20.05 11.14 -0.94
N ASN A 135 -21.19 10.70 -1.49
CA ASN A 135 -21.70 9.31 -1.47
C ASN A 135 -20.97 8.39 -2.47
N ALA A 136 -20.09 8.93 -3.30
CA ALA A 136 -19.25 8.12 -4.18
C ALA A 136 -18.08 7.46 -3.42
N ARG A 137 -17.46 6.43 -4.00
CA ARG A 137 -16.31 5.76 -3.39
C ARG A 137 -15.11 6.73 -3.29
N PRO A 138 -14.58 7.01 -2.09
CA PRO A 138 -13.48 7.94 -1.90
C PRO A 138 -12.22 7.49 -2.63
N PRO A 139 -11.30 8.43 -2.96
CA PRO A 139 -10.02 8.08 -3.55
C PRO A 139 -9.19 7.20 -2.61
N VAL A 140 -8.38 6.33 -3.20
CA VAL A 140 -7.43 5.46 -2.53
C VAL A 140 -6.18 6.27 -2.18
N LEU A 141 -6.18 6.79 -0.96
CA LEU A 141 -5.05 7.51 -0.38
C LEU A 141 -4.26 6.56 0.53
N THR A 142 -3.22 5.92 -0.01
CA THR A 142 -2.43 4.90 0.72
C THR A 142 -1.78 5.45 1.99
N PHE A 143 -1.48 6.74 2.06
CA PHE A 143 -0.96 7.37 3.28
C PHE A 143 -1.98 7.38 4.44
N LEU A 144 -3.29 7.34 4.16
CA LEU A 144 -4.32 7.20 5.20
C LEU A 144 -4.30 5.79 5.78
N THR A 145 -4.10 4.77 4.95
CA THR A 145 -3.91 3.40 5.45
C THR A 145 -2.64 3.29 6.28
N PHE A 146 -1.54 3.89 5.82
CA PHE A 146 -0.32 4.02 6.63
C PHE A 146 -0.62 4.67 7.99
N GLN A 147 -1.36 5.77 8.00
CA GLN A 147 -1.67 6.51 9.22
C GLN A 147 -2.44 5.65 10.22
N SER A 148 -3.49 4.96 9.75
CA SER A 148 -4.27 4.05 10.60
C SER A 148 -3.40 2.95 11.19
N LEU A 149 -2.52 2.34 10.39
CA LEU A 149 -1.61 1.29 10.88
C LEU A 149 -0.56 1.84 11.85
N ALA A 150 0.03 2.99 11.53
CA ALA A 150 1.12 3.58 12.31
C ALA A 150 0.67 4.11 13.66
N PHE A 151 -0.58 4.58 13.79
CA PHE A 151 -1.05 5.24 15.01
C PHE A 151 -2.26 4.57 15.67
N GLY A 152 -2.87 3.57 15.02
CA GLY A 152 -4.11 2.95 15.48
C GLY A 152 -4.10 1.43 15.59
N SER A 153 -3.06 0.73 15.13
CA SER A 153 -3.00 -0.74 15.18
C SER A 153 -2.17 -1.28 16.34
N CYS A 154 -2.32 -2.58 16.60
CA CYS A 154 -1.62 -3.36 17.64
C CYS A 154 -2.02 -3.04 19.08
N TYR A 155 -3.11 -2.30 19.28
CA TYR A 155 -3.66 -2.06 20.61
C TYR A 155 -4.63 -3.17 21.00
N ASP A 156 -4.32 -3.89 22.08
CA ASP A 156 -5.14 -5.00 22.58
C ASP A 156 -6.33 -4.53 23.46
N GLU A 157 -6.66 -3.25 23.42
CA GLU A 157 -7.70 -2.61 24.21
C GLU A 157 -8.46 -1.59 23.35
N GLY A 158 -9.73 -1.32 23.70
CA GLY A 158 -10.60 -0.36 23.00
C GLY A 158 -11.71 -1.03 22.18
N ASP A 159 -12.33 -0.25 21.30
CA ASP A 159 -13.51 -0.69 20.53
C ASP A 159 -13.15 -1.73 19.44
N PHE A 160 -11.90 -1.74 18.99
CA PHE A 160 -11.39 -2.65 17.96
C PHE A 160 -10.03 -3.24 18.38
N PRO A 161 -10.01 -4.22 19.31
CA PRO A 161 -8.76 -4.78 19.81
C PRO A 161 -8.02 -5.58 18.72
N GLU A 162 -6.73 -5.28 18.55
CA GLU A 162 -5.83 -5.86 17.57
C GLU A 162 -4.48 -6.21 18.21
N SER A 163 -3.89 -7.34 17.84
CA SER A 163 -2.50 -7.65 18.17
C SER A 163 -1.66 -7.81 16.91
N CYS A 164 -0.40 -7.38 16.96
CA CYS A 164 0.53 -7.51 15.85
C CYS A 164 1.66 -8.46 16.19
N HIS A 165 2.17 -9.18 15.19
CA HIS A 165 3.18 -10.22 15.36
C HIS A 165 4.14 -10.25 14.18
N LYS A 166 5.29 -10.91 14.35
CA LYS A 166 6.28 -11.15 13.28
C LYS A 166 6.71 -9.89 12.53
N LEU A 167 6.88 -8.77 13.25
CA LEU A 167 7.35 -7.53 12.67
C LEU A 167 8.78 -7.71 12.11
N THR A 168 8.95 -7.40 10.84
CA THR A 168 10.26 -7.26 10.21
C THR A 168 10.35 -5.91 9.50
N SER A 169 11.55 -5.34 9.49
CA SER A 169 11.81 -4.05 8.84
C SER A 169 13.18 -4.11 8.18
N THR A 170 13.21 -3.99 6.86
CA THR A 170 14.42 -4.19 6.05
C THR A 170 14.64 -3.02 5.11
N ASP A 171 15.89 -2.58 4.96
CA ASP A 171 16.27 -1.59 3.97
C ASP A 171 16.37 -2.26 2.60
N ILE A 172 15.75 -1.64 1.59
CA ILE A 172 15.74 -2.14 0.22
C ILE A 172 16.03 -1.01 -0.76
N GLN A 173 16.45 -1.36 -1.97
CA GLN A 173 16.47 -0.46 -3.11
C GLN A 173 15.21 -0.69 -3.93
N TYR A 174 14.38 0.35 -4.07
CA TYR A 174 13.13 0.27 -4.81
C TYR A 174 13.29 0.88 -6.19
N LYS A 175 12.91 0.14 -7.24
CA LYS A 175 13.03 0.62 -8.62
C LYS A 175 12.01 1.73 -8.86
N VAL A 176 12.47 2.87 -9.34
CA VAL A 176 11.62 4.01 -9.69
C VAL A 176 10.70 3.62 -10.85
N PRO A 177 9.39 3.91 -10.78
CA PRO A 177 8.48 3.65 -11.90
C PRO A 177 8.93 4.41 -13.15
N PRO A 178 8.80 3.82 -14.37
CA PRO A 178 9.33 4.43 -15.59
C PRO A 178 8.93 5.89 -15.83
N ALA A 179 7.68 6.23 -15.52
CA ALA A 179 7.14 7.58 -15.71
C ALA A 179 7.67 8.62 -14.69
N ALA A 180 8.32 8.19 -13.60
CA ALA A 180 8.89 9.05 -12.58
C ALA A 180 10.42 9.20 -12.68
N ILE A 181 11.10 8.45 -13.55
CA ILE A 181 12.56 8.41 -13.66
C ILE A 181 13.19 9.80 -13.84
N THR A 182 12.57 10.66 -14.67
CA THR A 182 13.07 12.01 -14.98
C THR A 182 13.13 12.93 -13.77
N GLN A 183 12.50 12.55 -12.66
CA GLN A 183 12.46 13.34 -11.42
C GLN A 183 13.57 12.95 -10.44
N HIS A 184 14.30 11.86 -10.71
CA HIS A 184 15.35 11.32 -9.83
C HIS A 184 16.77 11.53 -10.37
N ASN A 185 16.95 12.27 -11.47
CA ASN A 185 18.25 12.52 -12.09
C ASN A 185 19.08 11.25 -12.32
N CYS A 186 18.42 10.14 -12.65
CA CYS A 186 19.07 8.85 -12.86
C CYS A 186 19.91 8.85 -14.14
N VAL A 187 21.15 8.34 -14.05
CA VAL A 187 22.07 8.23 -15.20
C VAL A 187 21.63 7.14 -16.17
N ASP A 188 21.24 5.97 -15.65
CA ASP A 188 20.61 4.89 -16.40
C ASP A 188 19.14 4.71 -15.95
N PRO A 189 18.16 4.95 -16.83
CA PRO A 189 16.74 4.69 -16.55
C PRO A 189 16.45 3.24 -16.09
N ASN A 190 17.23 2.26 -16.54
CA ASN A 190 17.02 0.85 -16.18
C ASN A 190 17.51 0.51 -14.76
N GLU A 191 18.43 1.31 -14.24
CA GLU A 191 19.06 1.17 -12.92
C GLU A 191 18.69 2.33 -11.99
N CYS A 192 17.53 2.95 -12.20
CA CYS A 192 17.02 4.02 -11.36
C CYS A 192 16.35 3.45 -10.09
N TYR A 193 17.05 3.51 -8.96
CA TYR A 193 16.57 3.04 -7.66
C TYR A 193 16.56 4.18 -6.63
N ILE A 194 15.63 4.08 -5.69
CA ILE A 194 15.58 4.93 -4.50
C ILE A 194 15.68 4.07 -3.23
N PRO A 195 16.29 4.60 -2.15
CA PRO A 195 16.21 3.96 -0.84
C PRO A 195 14.77 3.84 -0.38
N ALA A 196 14.40 2.67 0.15
CA ALA A 196 13.09 2.41 0.72
C ALA A 196 13.19 1.44 1.90
N LYS A 197 12.15 1.42 2.73
CA LYS A 197 11.98 0.46 3.82
C LYS A 197 10.85 -0.50 3.48
N LYS A 198 11.11 -1.80 3.58
CA LYS A 198 10.08 -2.84 3.54
C LYS A 198 9.72 -3.21 4.98
N VAL A 199 8.43 -3.09 5.33
CA VAL A 199 7.90 -3.46 6.64
C VAL A 199 6.88 -4.57 6.46
N GLU A 200 7.02 -5.65 7.22
CA GLU A 200 6.10 -6.79 7.19
C GLU A 200 5.68 -7.16 8.60
N PHE A 201 4.40 -7.46 8.81
CA PHE A 201 3.87 -7.93 10.09
C PHE A 201 2.55 -8.66 9.89
N ASP A 202 2.16 -9.48 10.85
CA ASP A 202 0.82 -10.06 10.93
C ASP A 202 -0.01 -9.24 11.90
N MET A 203 -1.27 -8.98 11.55
CA MET A 203 -2.26 -8.35 12.41
C MET A 203 -3.40 -9.34 12.68
N ILE A 204 -3.80 -9.45 13.93
CA ILE A 204 -4.93 -10.27 14.38
C ILE A 204 -6.02 -9.33 14.86
N SER A 205 -7.16 -9.32 14.18
CA SER A 205 -8.33 -8.58 14.64
C SER A 205 -9.14 -9.47 15.58
N LYS A 206 -9.22 -9.11 16.87
CA LYS A 206 -10.03 -9.84 17.84
C LYS A 206 -11.52 -9.51 17.73
N TYR A 207 -11.85 -8.38 17.10
CA TYR A 207 -13.22 -7.97 16.81
C TYR A 207 -13.81 -8.71 15.60
N ALA A 208 -13.02 -8.92 14.55
CA ALA A 208 -13.46 -9.61 13.35
C ALA A 208 -13.15 -11.11 13.48
N LEU A 209 -14.19 -11.91 13.69
CA LEU A 209 -14.07 -13.36 13.78
C LEU A 209 -14.43 -14.02 12.44
N ASP A 210 -13.76 -15.13 12.13
CA ASP A 210 -14.18 -16.03 11.07
C ASP A 210 -15.40 -16.87 11.50
N LYS A 211 -15.94 -17.69 10.59
CA LYS A 211 -17.08 -18.58 10.89
C LYS A 211 -16.83 -19.61 11.98
N ASP A 212 -15.57 -19.90 12.30
CA ASP A 212 -15.20 -20.82 13.38
C ASP A 212 -15.00 -20.08 14.72
N GLY A 213 -15.30 -18.77 14.75
CA GLY A 213 -15.14 -17.91 15.93
C GLY A 213 -13.69 -17.54 16.22
N LYS A 214 -12.77 -17.76 15.26
CA LYS A 214 -11.36 -17.41 15.41
C LYS A 214 -11.08 -15.99 14.91
N PRO A 215 -10.22 -15.21 15.58
CA PRO A 215 -9.77 -13.90 15.10
C PRO A 215 -9.22 -13.94 13.67
N LEU A 216 -9.59 -12.96 12.85
CA LEU A 216 -9.06 -12.83 11.49
C LEU A 216 -7.60 -12.39 11.51
N ARG A 217 -6.75 -13.12 10.78
CA ARG A 217 -5.34 -12.80 10.58
C ARG A 217 -5.11 -12.21 9.19
N THR A 218 -4.44 -11.07 9.16
CA THR A 218 -4.02 -10.39 7.93
C THR A 218 -2.52 -10.15 7.97
N HIS A 219 -1.80 -10.61 6.95
CA HIS A 219 -0.40 -10.27 6.77
C HIS A 219 -0.28 -8.98 5.97
N TYR A 220 0.45 -8.00 6.50
CA TYR A 220 0.75 -6.73 5.85
C TYR A 220 2.17 -6.74 5.30
N THR A 221 2.32 -6.21 4.09
CA THR A 221 3.61 -5.86 3.50
C THR A 221 3.55 -4.43 2.98
N LEU A 222 4.36 -3.54 3.54
CA LEU A 222 4.49 -2.16 3.10
C LEU A 222 5.88 -1.92 2.51
N VAL A 223 5.95 -1.08 1.48
CA VAL A 223 7.18 -0.46 1.00
C VAL A 223 7.01 1.05 1.09
N LEU A 224 7.89 1.68 1.83
CA LEU A 224 7.81 3.10 2.17
C LEU A 224 9.09 3.81 1.75
N SER A 225 9.00 5.05 1.28
CA SER A 225 10.17 5.88 1.02
C SER A 225 9.86 7.36 1.23
N PRO A 226 10.69 8.11 1.96
CA PRO A 226 10.56 9.57 2.04
C PRO A 226 11.07 10.28 0.78
N HIS A 227 11.71 9.56 -0.15
CA HIS A 227 12.34 10.12 -1.34
C HIS A 227 11.37 10.34 -2.51
N VAL A 228 10.06 10.25 -2.28
CA VAL A 228 9.01 10.49 -3.28
C VAL A 228 8.03 11.54 -2.74
N PRO A 229 7.13 12.09 -3.57
CA PRO A 229 6.14 13.05 -3.10
C PRO A 229 5.27 12.47 -1.98
N PHE A 230 4.71 13.32 -1.12
CA PHE A 230 4.03 12.90 0.11
C PHE A 230 2.95 11.83 -0.12
N LEU A 231 2.08 12.04 -1.12
CA LEU A 231 1.00 11.14 -1.51
C LEU A 231 1.48 9.79 -2.04
N SER A 232 2.76 9.68 -2.40
CA SER A 232 3.39 8.47 -2.95
C SER A 232 4.34 7.77 -1.97
N ARG A 233 4.56 8.31 -0.76
CA ARG A 233 5.51 7.76 0.23
C ARG A 233 5.22 6.32 0.61
N VAL A 234 3.96 5.89 0.51
CA VAL A 234 3.58 4.46 0.54
C VAL A 234 3.63 3.91 -0.88
N LEU A 235 4.82 3.49 -1.30
CA LEU A 235 5.09 2.94 -2.64
C LEU A 235 4.32 1.66 -2.90
N LYS A 236 4.13 0.84 -1.87
CA LYS A 236 3.35 -0.39 -1.94
C LYS A 236 2.73 -0.71 -0.59
N ILE A 237 1.50 -1.17 -0.61
CA ILE A 237 0.87 -1.83 0.53
C ILE A 237 0.11 -3.06 0.02
N CYS A 238 0.43 -4.22 0.58
CA CYS A 238 -0.27 -5.46 0.31
C CYS A 238 -0.84 -6.03 1.60
N THR A 239 -2.04 -6.59 1.50
CA THR A 239 -2.62 -7.45 2.52
C THR A 239 -2.80 -8.84 1.95
N ARG A 240 -2.49 -9.84 2.77
CA ARG A 240 -2.79 -11.25 2.51
C ARG A 240 -3.61 -11.80 3.66
N GLY A 241 -4.82 -12.24 3.35
CA GLY A 241 -5.77 -12.68 4.37
C GLY A 241 -6.71 -13.75 3.82
N ILE A 242 -7.32 -14.50 4.75
CA ILE A 242 -8.41 -15.41 4.41
C ILE A 242 -9.71 -14.60 4.40
N TYR A 243 -10.35 -14.54 3.25
CA TYR A 243 -11.65 -13.92 3.04
C TYR A 243 -12.71 -14.99 2.88
N GLU A 244 -13.89 -14.74 3.44
CA GLU A 244 -15.02 -15.63 3.26
C GLU A 244 -15.94 -15.10 2.16
N MET A 245 -16.25 -15.93 1.16
CA MET A 245 -17.27 -15.60 0.18
C MET A 245 -18.65 -16.01 0.69
N SER A 246 -19.52 -15.02 0.88
CA SER A 246 -20.88 -15.19 1.39
C SER A 246 -21.74 -16.13 0.53
N SER A 247 -21.45 -16.26 -0.76
CA SER A 247 -22.20 -17.10 -1.69
C SER A 247 -21.77 -18.58 -1.72
N ALA A 248 -20.58 -18.93 -1.23
CA ALA A 248 -19.98 -20.25 -1.46
C ALA A 248 -19.60 -21.03 -0.20
N ASN A 249 -19.69 -20.46 1.00
CA ASN A 249 -19.13 -21.05 2.23
C ASN A 249 -17.67 -21.53 2.07
N GLN A 250 -16.91 -20.84 1.21
CA GLN A 250 -15.50 -21.13 0.94
C GLN A 250 -14.62 -20.04 1.55
N LYS A 251 -13.58 -20.49 2.25
CA LYS A 251 -12.46 -19.65 2.70
C LYS A 251 -11.48 -19.50 1.54
N ILE A 252 -11.20 -18.26 1.16
CA ILE A 252 -10.33 -17.94 0.03
C ILE A 252 -9.17 -17.11 0.52
N LEU A 253 -7.95 -17.54 0.21
CA LEU A 253 -6.77 -16.71 0.42
C LEU A 253 -6.69 -15.70 -0.72
N ALA A 254 -6.67 -14.41 -0.39
CA ALA A 254 -6.47 -13.36 -1.38
C ALA A 254 -5.32 -12.43 -0.99
N ASP A 255 -4.58 -12.01 -2.01
CA ASP A 255 -3.60 -10.95 -1.95
C ASP A 255 -4.23 -9.70 -2.58
N ILE A 256 -4.32 -8.62 -1.81
CA ILE A 256 -4.77 -7.31 -2.28
C ILE A 256 -3.59 -6.36 -2.17
N CYS A 257 -3.21 -5.73 -3.27
CA CYS A 257 -2.07 -4.83 -3.31
C CYS A 257 -2.43 -3.51 -3.97
N TYR A 258 -2.00 -2.42 -3.33
CA TYR A 258 -1.93 -1.08 -3.90
C TYR A 258 -0.46 -0.76 -4.15
N THR A 259 -0.10 -0.46 -5.40
CA THR A 259 1.28 -0.17 -5.80
C THR A 259 1.35 1.12 -6.57
N VAL A 260 2.19 2.04 -6.14
CA VAL A 260 2.46 3.28 -6.87
C VAL A 260 3.18 2.94 -8.18
N ASN A 261 2.56 3.26 -9.30
CA ASN A 261 3.09 3.00 -10.65
C ASN A 261 3.49 4.27 -11.40
N ASN A 262 3.17 5.44 -10.85
CA ASN A 262 3.67 6.74 -11.31
C ASN A 262 3.51 7.77 -10.19
N TYR A 263 4.32 8.83 -10.21
CA TYR A 263 4.18 9.97 -9.32
C TYR A 263 4.88 11.19 -9.91
N LYS A 264 4.53 12.38 -9.41
CA LYS A 264 5.17 13.63 -9.77
C LYS A 264 5.32 14.54 -8.55
N PHE A 265 6.53 15.06 -8.33
CA PHE A 265 6.75 16.17 -7.41
C PHE A 265 6.05 17.43 -7.92
N ALA A 266 5.55 18.23 -6.99
CA ALA A 266 5.13 19.59 -7.34
C ALA A 266 6.29 20.36 -7.98
N PRO A 267 6.02 21.26 -8.93
CA PRO A 267 7.03 22.16 -9.46
C PRO A 267 7.72 22.89 -8.31
N SER A 268 9.06 22.95 -8.33
CA SER A 268 9.80 23.86 -7.47
C SER A 268 9.25 25.27 -7.70
N THR A 269 8.73 25.91 -6.65
CA THR A 269 8.33 27.32 -6.74
C THR A 269 9.58 28.12 -7.10
N PRO A 270 9.58 28.90 -8.20
CA PRO A 270 10.74 29.68 -8.61
C PRO A 270 11.11 30.76 -7.59
#